data_AF-A0AA91A1M8-F1
#
_entry.id   AF-A0AA91A1M8-F1
#
_cell.length_a   1.000
_cell.length_b   1.000
_cell.length_c   1.000
_cell.angle_alpha   90.00
_cell.angle_beta   90.00
_cell.angle_gamma   90.00
#
_symmetry.space_group_name_H-M   'P 1'
#
loop_
_entity.id
_entity.type
_entity.pdbx_description
1 polymer ?
#
loop_
_entity_poly.entity_id
_entity_poly.type
_entity_poly.pdbx_seq_one_letter_code
_entity_poly.pdbx_strand_id
1 'polypeptide(L)'
;MKHKGGNVYGSIYERKRKNGGISYTAEIQFQGQTMRRTSKDKAKLEEWKDSICNKLNSVLDRYNAELGEQLAIVKNKLYAEMMDKAKTIMDEAKLFDLRNKVCAESIGLRPKTYFQTYLARSNANGLIKIGKSKDIHTRMQVLSTKKVQLIGYVDRDIEVHLHSVYNAKRVQGEWFRLSDEEVDGIIKTFGFETPGVLFLRA
;
A
#
# COMPACT_ATOMS: atom_id res chain seq x y z
N MET A 1 -8.91 24.79 13.66
CA MET A 1 -9.69 23.60 13.27
C MET A 1 -8.75 22.57 12.67
N LYS A 2 -8.68 21.36 13.23
CA LYS A 2 -7.92 20.25 12.63
C LYS A 2 -8.77 19.64 11.52
N HIS A 3 -8.33 19.76 10.27
CA HIS A 3 -9.04 19.23 9.11
C HIS A 3 -9.07 17.69 9.18
N LYS A 4 -10.22 17.11 9.54
CA LYS A 4 -10.48 15.69 9.32
C LYS A 4 -10.68 15.51 7.81
N GLY A 5 -9.76 14.81 7.15
CA GLY A 5 -9.88 14.43 5.74
C GLY A 5 -8.87 15.03 4.77
N GLY A 6 -7.89 15.84 5.22
CA GLY A 6 -6.78 16.31 4.39
C GLY A 6 -7.12 17.32 3.28
N ASN A 7 -8.39 17.45 2.90
CA ASN A 7 -8.83 18.35 1.85
C ASN A 7 -8.85 19.82 2.29
N VAL A 8 -8.54 20.70 1.35
CA VAL A 8 -8.60 22.14 1.44
C VAL A 8 -10.03 22.61 1.22
N TYR A 9 -10.50 23.44 2.14
CA TYR A 9 -11.81 24.08 2.08
C TYR A 9 -11.67 25.58 2.34
N GLY A 10 -12.56 26.36 1.75
CA GLY A 10 -12.69 27.79 2.01
C GLY A 10 -13.99 28.12 2.73
N SER A 11 -13.99 29.24 3.45
CA SER A 11 -15.16 29.84 4.10
C SER A 11 -15.51 31.17 3.45
N ILE A 12 -16.78 31.56 3.49
CA ILE A 12 -17.23 32.91 3.08
C ILE A 12 -17.98 33.55 4.24
N TYR A 13 -17.62 34.79 4.54
CA TYR A 13 -18.20 35.60 5.61
C TYR A 13 -18.87 36.83 5.03
N GLU A 14 -20.06 37.17 5.52
CA GLU A 14 -20.69 38.45 5.23
C GLU A 14 -20.19 39.54 6.18
N ARG A 15 -20.01 40.76 5.67
CA ARG A 15 -19.61 41.94 6.43
C ARG A 15 -20.47 43.15 6.03
N LYS A 16 -21.18 43.70 7.02
CA LYS A 16 -21.85 45.00 6.91
C LYS A 16 -20.82 46.12 6.98
N ARG A 17 -20.88 47.06 6.02
CA ARG A 17 -19.99 48.22 5.96
C ARG A 17 -20.60 49.39 6.74
N LYS A 18 -19.74 50.35 7.14
CA LYS A 18 -20.16 51.56 7.86
C LYS A 18 -21.20 52.41 7.11
N ASN A 19 -21.26 52.29 5.78
CA ASN A 19 -22.22 52.97 4.92
C ASN A 19 -23.50 52.16 4.64
N GLY A 20 -23.76 51.08 5.38
CA GLY A 20 -24.96 50.24 5.22
C GLY A 20 -24.87 49.18 4.11
N GLY A 21 -23.83 49.20 3.26
CA GLY A 21 -23.64 48.20 2.20
C GLY A 21 -23.14 46.84 2.71
N ILE A 22 -23.45 45.77 1.97
CA ILE A 22 -22.96 44.41 2.27
C ILE A 22 -21.73 44.10 1.41
N SER A 23 -20.78 43.35 1.99
CA SER A 23 -19.70 42.70 1.25
C SER A 23 -19.38 41.34 1.83
N TYR A 24 -18.85 40.46 1.00
CA TYR A 24 -18.47 39.11 1.36
C TYR A 24 -16.96 38.98 1.35
N THR A 25 -16.41 38.16 2.23
CA THR A 25 -14.98 37.82 2.28
C THR A 25 -14.82 36.32 2.25
N ALA A 26 -14.17 35.81 1.21
CA ALA A 26 -13.74 34.43 1.14
C ALA A 26 -12.36 34.26 1.78
N GLU A 27 -12.18 33.19 2.55
CA GLU A 27 -10.93 32.81 3.20
C GLU A 27 -10.63 31.34 2.93
N ILE A 28 -9.40 31.05 2.51
CA ILE A 28 -8.89 29.69 2.31
C ILE A 28 -7.61 29.56 3.13
N GLN A 29 -7.50 28.49 3.91
CA GLN A 29 -6.29 28.17 4.67
C GLN A 29 -5.62 26.95 4.05
N PHE A 30 -4.30 27.05 3.81
CA PHE A 30 -3.51 25.97 3.22
C PHE A 30 -2.09 25.99 3.75
N GLN A 31 -1.64 24.92 4.40
CA GLN A 31 -0.27 24.76 4.90
C GLN A 31 0.27 25.98 5.68
N GLY A 32 -0.55 26.53 6.58
CA GLY A 32 -0.20 27.71 7.38
C GLY A 32 -0.37 29.07 6.67
N GLN A 33 -0.66 29.08 5.36
CA GLN A 33 -0.96 30.29 4.60
C GLN A 33 -2.46 30.58 4.58
N THR A 34 -2.82 31.87 4.58
CA THR A 34 -4.21 32.33 4.49
C THR A 34 -4.39 33.19 3.25
N MET A 35 -5.28 32.76 2.35
CA MET A 35 -5.68 33.52 1.18
C MET A 35 -7.05 34.15 1.43
N ARG A 36 -7.14 35.48 1.34
CA ARG A 36 -8.39 36.22 1.52
C ARG A 36 -8.73 37.07 0.30
N ARG A 37 -10.01 37.13 -0.04
CA ARG A 37 -10.56 38.03 -1.06
C ARG A 37 -11.91 38.57 -0.63
N THR A 38 -12.19 39.83 -0.94
CA THR A 38 -13.43 40.52 -0.58
C THR A 38 -14.11 41.06 -1.85
N SER A 39 -15.42 40.91 -1.95
CA SER A 39 -16.24 41.35 -3.08
C SER A 39 -17.65 41.74 -2.61
N LYS A 40 -18.36 42.54 -3.41
CA LYS A 40 -19.81 42.74 -3.23
C LYS A 40 -20.62 41.60 -3.87
N ASP A 41 -20.05 40.95 -4.88
CA ASP A 41 -20.63 39.82 -5.59
C ASP A 41 -20.22 38.52 -4.89
N LYS A 42 -21.19 37.87 -4.24
CA LYS A 42 -20.99 36.61 -3.51
C LYS A 42 -20.70 35.46 -4.46
N ALA A 43 -21.40 35.38 -5.59
CA ALA A 43 -21.29 34.26 -6.53
C ALA A 43 -19.88 34.21 -7.14
N LYS A 44 -19.32 35.37 -7.52
CA LYS A 44 -17.93 35.45 -8.01
C LYS A 44 -16.91 35.00 -6.96
N LEU A 45 -17.16 35.26 -5.67
CA LEU A 45 -16.29 34.78 -4.60
C LEU A 45 -16.43 33.28 -4.34
N GLU A 46 -17.63 32.72 -4.49
CA GLU A 46 -17.88 31.29 -4.42
C GLU A 46 -17.13 30.57 -5.54
N GLU A 47 -17.26 31.04 -6.79
CA GLU A 47 -16.55 30.50 -7.96
C GLU A 47 -15.03 30.57 -7.78
N TRP A 48 -14.50 31.72 -7.36
CA TRP A 48 -13.07 31.88 -7.09
C TRP A 48 -12.60 30.91 -6.00
N LYS A 49 -13.35 30.84 -4.88
CA LYS A 49 -13.01 29.98 -3.75
C LYS A 49 -12.94 28.52 -4.17
N ASP A 50 -13.96 28.05 -4.88
CA ASP A 50 -14.06 26.65 -5.30
C ASP A 50 -12.98 26.31 -6.33
N SER A 51 -12.70 27.21 -7.27
CA SER A 51 -11.59 27.06 -8.23
C SER A 51 -10.24 26.88 -7.51
N ILE A 52 -9.96 27.71 -6.49
CA ILE A 52 -8.70 27.62 -5.73
C ILE A 52 -8.67 26.35 -4.87
N CYS A 53 -9.75 26.01 -4.16
CA CYS A 53 -9.81 24.78 -3.36
C CYS A 53 -9.54 23.55 -4.23
N ASN A 54 -10.18 23.46 -5.40
CA ASN A 54 -10.01 22.34 -6.33
C ASN A 54 -8.57 22.23 -6.84
N LYS A 55 -7.93 23.35 -7.19
CA LYS A 55 -6.52 23.37 -7.60
C LYS A 55 -5.59 22.89 -6.48
N LEU A 56 -5.81 23.34 -5.25
CA LEU A 56 -4.99 22.94 -4.10
C LEU A 56 -5.20 21.48 -3.71
N ASN A 57 -6.43 20.98 -3.77
CA ASN A 57 -6.72 19.56 -3.56
C ASN A 57 -6.02 18.70 -4.62
N SER A 58 -6.06 19.10 -5.89
CA SER A 58 -5.32 18.39 -6.95
C SER A 58 -3.80 18.35 -6.70
N VAL A 59 -3.23 19.41 -6.13
CA VAL A 59 -1.80 19.42 -5.74
C VAL A 59 -1.54 18.46 -4.57
N LEU A 60 -2.39 18.47 -3.55
CA LEU A 60 -2.27 17.54 -2.41
C LEU A 60 -2.41 16.09 -2.83
N ASP A 61 -3.35 15.79 -3.73
CA ASP A 61 -3.60 14.45 -4.23
C ASP A 61 -2.36 13.89 -4.94
N ARG A 62 -1.73 14.70 -5.81
CA ARG A 62 -0.45 14.33 -6.46
C ARG A 62 0.65 14.10 -5.44
N TYR A 63 0.84 15.04 -4.51
CA TYR A 63 1.86 14.91 -3.48
C TYR A 63 1.68 13.65 -2.63
N ASN A 64 0.46 13.36 -2.19
CA ASN A 64 0.17 12.17 -1.37
C ASN A 64 0.38 10.87 -2.15
N ALA A 65 0.04 10.85 -3.44
CA ALA A 65 0.28 9.71 -4.31
C ALA A 65 1.78 9.44 -4.48
N GLU A 66 2.55 10.46 -4.85
CA GLU A 66 4.01 10.39 -5.03
C GLU A 66 4.72 10.00 -3.72
N LEU A 67 4.34 10.62 -2.59
CA LEU A 67 4.90 10.29 -1.28
C LEU A 67 4.61 8.82 -0.90
N GLY A 68 3.39 8.35 -1.15
CA GLY A 68 3.00 6.98 -0.87
C GLY A 68 3.84 5.96 -1.65
N GLU A 69 4.09 6.24 -2.94
CA GLU A 69 4.92 5.42 -3.81
C GLU A 69 6.38 5.38 -3.32
N GLN A 70 6.97 6.55 -3.05
CA GLN A 70 8.35 6.63 -2.56
C GLN A 70 8.52 5.91 -1.20
N LEU A 71 7.56 6.08 -0.29
CA LEU A 71 7.60 5.40 1.00
C LEU A 71 7.53 3.88 0.85
N ALA A 72 6.73 3.36 -0.09
CA ALA A 72 6.65 1.92 -0.35
C ALA A 72 7.99 1.37 -0.85
N ILE A 73 8.62 2.05 -1.80
CA ILE A 73 9.95 1.67 -2.34
C ILE A 73 10.98 1.63 -1.23
N VAL A 74 11.08 2.71 -0.43
CA VAL A 74 12.06 2.82 0.66
C VAL A 74 11.81 1.75 1.73
N LYS A 75 10.56 1.54 2.15
CA LYS A 75 10.21 0.51 3.13
C LYS A 75 10.60 -0.89 2.66
N ASN A 76 10.32 -1.23 1.40
CA ASN A 76 10.67 -2.53 0.84
C ASN A 76 12.18 -2.74 0.79
N LYS A 77 12.93 -1.72 0.35
CA LYS A 77 14.39 -1.78 0.32
C LYS A 77 14.98 -1.99 1.72
N LEU A 78 14.59 -1.17 2.69
CA LEU A 78 15.10 -1.27 4.06
C LEU A 78 14.75 -2.62 4.71
N TYR A 79 13.55 -3.14 4.43
CA TYR A 79 13.15 -4.45 4.93
C TYR A 79 13.98 -5.58 4.30
N ALA A 80 14.23 -5.53 2.99
CA ALA A 80 15.08 -6.51 2.32
C ALA A 80 16.50 -6.52 2.91
N GLU A 81 17.11 -5.34 3.11
CA GLU A 81 18.44 -5.19 3.73
C GLU A 81 18.46 -5.72 5.17
N MET A 82 17.42 -5.46 5.96
CA MET A 82 17.29 -6.00 7.32
C MET A 82 17.21 -7.53 7.29
N MET A 83 16.41 -8.11 6.39
CA MET A 83 16.25 -9.55 6.27
C MET A 83 17.53 -10.26 5.81
N ASP A 84 18.32 -9.63 4.95
CA ASP A 84 19.61 -10.16 4.54
C ASP A 84 20.58 -10.25 5.72
N LYS A 85 20.66 -9.19 6.53
CA LYS A 85 21.45 -9.19 7.77
C LYS A 85 20.97 -10.22 8.79
N ALA A 86 19.66 -10.40 8.91
CA ALA A 86 19.07 -11.38 9.82
C ALA A 86 19.23 -12.83 9.33
N LYS A 87 19.56 -13.05 8.05
CA LYS A 87 19.60 -14.37 7.43
C LYS A 87 20.55 -15.32 8.16
N THR A 88 21.78 -14.88 8.45
CA THR A 88 22.77 -15.71 9.14
C THR A 88 22.28 -16.17 10.51
N ILE A 89 21.68 -15.24 11.28
CA ILE A 89 21.12 -15.54 12.61
C ILE A 89 19.98 -16.57 12.50
N MET A 90 19.11 -16.39 11.51
CA MET A 90 18.01 -17.33 11.27
C MET A 90 18.50 -18.71 10.82
N ASP A 91 19.52 -18.77 9.97
CA ASP A 91 20.07 -20.04 9.47
C ASP A 91 20.83 -20.78 10.58
N GLU A 92 21.53 -20.08 11.47
CA GLU A 92 22.11 -20.65 12.69
C GLU A 92 21.02 -21.23 13.61
N ALA A 93 19.92 -20.51 13.83
CA ALA A 93 18.79 -21.00 14.62
C ALA A 93 18.16 -22.26 13.98
N LYS A 94 18.00 -22.29 12.66
CA LYS A 94 17.52 -23.49 11.92
C LYS A 94 18.44 -24.68 12.11
N LEU A 95 19.77 -24.48 12.06
CA LEU A 95 20.73 -25.55 12.26
C LEU A 95 20.62 -26.15 13.66
N PHE A 96 20.38 -25.32 14.68
CA PHE A 96 20.12 -25.81 16.04
C PHE A 96 18.86 -26.68 16.10
N ASP A 97 17.75 -26.23 15.49
CA ASP A 97 16.50 -27.00 15.43
C ASP A 97 16.69 -28.35 14.73
N LEU A 98 17.43 -28.36 13.61
CA LEU A 98 17.72 -29.58 12.84
C LEU A 98 18.56 -30.58 13.64
N ARG A 99 19.61 -30.12 14.34
CA ARG A 99 20.44 -30.97 15.20
C ARG A 99 19.64 -31.62 16.32
N ASN A 100 18.64 -30.93 16.85
CA ASN A 100 17.82 -31.40 17.95
C ASN A 100 16.48 -32.01 17.51
N LYS A 101 16.27 -32.23 16.20
CA LYS A 101 14.99 -32.68 15.64
C LYS A 101 14.46 -33.96 16.29
N VAL A 102 15.31 -34.97 16.47
CA VAL A 102 14.91 -36.25 17.09
C VAL A 102 14.43 -36.04 18.54
N CYS A 103 15.14 -35.19 19.30
CA CYS A 103 14.75 -34.84 20.66
C CYS A 103 13.43 -34.08 20.66
N ALA A 104 13.28 -33.06 19.81
CA ALA A 104 12.04 -32.30 19.65
C ALA A 104 10.84 -33.20 19.30
N GLU A 105 10.99 -34.11 18.34
CA GLU A 105 9.96 -35.07 17.95
C GLU A 105 9.60 -36.02 19.09
N SER A 106 10.60 -36.48 19.87
CA SER A 106 10.38 -37.36 21.03
C SER A 106 9.56 -36.71 22.15
N ILE A 107 9.58 -35.37 22.25
CA ILE A 107 8.76 -34.60 23.20
C ILE A 107 7.50 -34.00 22.54
N GLY A 108 7.16 -34.44 21.33
CA GLY A 108 5.94 -34.02 20.61
C GLY A 108 6.02 -32.65 19.94
N LEU A 109 7.19 -32.00 19.90
CA LEU A 109 7.40 -30.78 19.14
C LEU A 109 7.62 -31.11 17.66
N ARG A 110 6.81 -30.49 16.80
CA ARG A 110 6.99 -30.58 15.34
C ARG A 110 7.82 -29.39 14.83
N PRO A 111 8.74 -29.61 13.88
CA PRO A 111 9.44 -28.52 13.22
C PRO A 111 8.44 -27.51 12.65
N LYS A 112 8.71 -26.20 12.84
CA LYS A 112 7.91 -25.16 12.17
C LYS A 112 8.06 -25.34 10.66
N THR A 113 6.92 -25.38 9.98
CA THR A 113 6.88 -25.40 8.51
C THR A 113 7.03 -23.96 8.02
N TYR A 114 8.04 -23.73 7.20
CA TYR A 114 8.31 -22.42 6.62
C TYR A 114 7.25 -22.10 5.57
N PHE A 115 6.69 -20.90 5.64
CA PHE A 115 5.75 -20.41 4.63
C PHE A 115 6.53 -19.69 3.53
N GLN A 116 6.10 -19.92 2.30
CA GLN A 116 6.51 -19.21 1.10
C GLN A 116 5.48 -18.13 0.79
N THR A 117 5.94 -16.96 0.34
CA THR A 117 5.05 -15.86 -0.10
C THR A 117 4.86 -15.93 -1.60
N TYR A 118 3.63 -15.69 -2.07
CA TYR A 118 3.29 -15.69 -3.49
C TYR A 118 2.50 -14.46 -3.89
N LEU A 119 2.67 -14.07 -5.16
CA LEU A 119 1.87 -13.07 -5.86
C LEU A 119 1.05 -13.76 -6.94
N ALA A 120 -0.26 -13.53 -6.96
CA ALA A 120 -1.14 -14.09 -7.98
C ALA A 120 -2.10 -13.04 -8.55
N ARG A 121 -2.36 -13.05 -9.85
CA ARG A 121 -3.25 -12.13 -10.55
C ARG A 121 -4.61 -12.75 -10.76
N SER A 122 -5.67 -12.03 -10.45
CA SER A 122 -7.03 -12.39 -10.86
C SER A 122 -7.25 -12.01 -12.32
N ASN A 123 -7.62 -12.97 -13.16
CA ASN A 123 -7.91 -12.71 -14.57
C ASN A 123 -9.22 -11.93 -14.77
N ALA A 124 -10.10 -11.88 -13.75
CA ALA A 124 -11.39 -11.22 -13.85
C ALA A 124 -11.32 -9.70 -13.69
N ASN A 125 -10.40 -9.20 -12.87
CA ASN A 125 -10.34 -7.79 -12.47
C ASN A 125 -8.92 -7.24 -12.28
N GLY A 126 -7.89 -8.02 -12.62
CA GLY A 126 -6.48 -7.62 -12.53
C GLY A 126 -5.95 -7.46 -11.10
N LEU A 127 -6.74 -7.73 -10.06
CA LEU A 127 -6.28 -7.59 -8.68
C LEU A 127 -5.16 -8.57 -8.36
N ILE A 128 -4.21 -8.11 -7.55
CA ILE A 128 -3.07 -8.90 -7.10
C ILE A 128 -3.37 -9.46 -5.72
N LYS A 129 -3.28 -10.76 -5.59
CA LYS A 129 -3.30 -11.48 -4.32
C LYS A 129 -1.89 -11.57 -3.77
N ILE A 130 -1.71 -11.14 -2.52
CA ILE A 130 -0.49 -11.38 -1.75
C ILE A 130 -0.84 -12.43 -0.70
N GLY A 131 -0.34 -13.64 -0.85
CA GLY A 131 -0.65 -14.74 0.07
C GLY A 131 0.59 -15.53 0.44
N LYS A 132 0.41 -16.47 1.37
CA LYS A 132 1.45 -17.44 1.74
C LYS A 132 0.95 -18.87 1.77
N SER A 133 1.84 -19.82 1.54
CA SER A 133 1.54 -21.24 1.61
C SER A 133 2.77 -22.03 2.06
N LYS A 134 2.54 -23.19 2.66
CA LYS A 134 3.60 -24.19 2.88
C LYS A 134 3.93 -24.98 1.60
N ASP A 135 2.97 -25.01 0.69
CA ASP A 135 3.06 -25.65 -0.61
C ASP A 135 2.32 -24.77 -1.62
N ILE A 136 3.09 -24.07 -2.46
CA ILE A 136 2.53 -23.18 -3.47
C ILE A 136 1.89 -23.97 -4.61
N HIS A 137 2.40 -25.15 -4.97
CA HIS A 137 1.84 -25.97 -6.04
C HIS A 137 0.42 -26.41 -5.71
N THR A 138 0.24 -27.06 -4.55
CA THR A 138 -1.08 -27.49 -4.09
C THR A 138 -2.02 -26.30 -3.92
N ARG A 139 -1.51 -25.17 -3.39
CA ARG A 139 -2.30 -23.94 -3.25
C ARG A 139 -2.76 -23.39 -4.61
N MET A 140 -1.89 -23.41 -5.60
CA MET A 140 -2.20 -22.92 -6.95
C MET A 140 -3.16 -23.83 -7.70
N GLN A 141 -3.11 -25.15 -7.52
CA GLN A 141 -4.13 -26.06 -8.05
C GLN A 141 -5.53 -25.67 -7.54
N VAL A 142 -5.65 -25.43 -6.23
CA VAL A 142 -6.92 -24.99 -5.61
C VAL A 142 -7.35 -23.62 -6.14
N LEU A 143 -6.42 -22.67 -6.27
CA LEU A 143 -6.73 -21.31 -6.73
C LEU A 143 -6.99 -21.22 -8.24
N SER A 144 -6.44 -22.11 -9.05
CA SER A 144 -6.60 -22.09 -10.51
C SER A 144 -8.06 -22.29 -10.93
N THR A 145 -8.85 -23.01 -10.12
CA THR A 145 -10.31 -23.11 -10.28
C THR A 145 -11.02 -21.75 -10.26
N LYS A 146 -10.37 -20.70 -9.73
CA LYS A 146 -10.90 -19.34 -9.61
C LYS A 146 -10.40 -18.38 -10.70
N LYS A 147 -9.78 -18.89 -11.79
CA LYS A 147 -9.18 -18.06 -12.86
C LYS A 147 -8.11 -17.09 -12.32
N VAL A 148 -7.22 -17.63 -11.50
CA VAL A 148 -6.10 -16.89 -10.88
C VAL A 148 -4.79 -17.42 -11.43
N GLN A 149 -3.89 -16.53 -11.84
CA GLN A 149 -2.58 -16.84 -12.38
C GLN A 149 -1.48 -16.54 -11.36
N LEU A 150 -0.57 -17.49 -11.10
CA LEU A 150 0.62 -17.21 -10.30
C LEU A 150 1.57 -16.30 -11.09
N ILE A 151 2.01 -15.21 -10.47
CA ILE A 151 2.97 -14.25 -11.06
C ILE A 151 4.37 -14.53 -10.55
N GLY A 152 4.50 -14.87 -9.27
CA GLY A 152 5.78 -15.21 -8.68
C GLY A 152 5.66 -15.72 -7.26
N TYR A 153 6.73 -16.31 -6.77
CA TYR A 153 6.85 -16.74 -5.38
C TYR A 153 8.27 -16.59 -4.84
N VAL A 154 8.40 -16.61 -3.52
CA VAL A 154 9.70 -16.56 -2.85
C VAL A 154 9.68 -17.45 -1.61
N ASP A 155 10.81 -18.14 -1.35
CA ASP A 155 10.99 -19.06 -0.23
C ASP A 155 11.23 -18.32 1.10
N ARG A 156 10.30 -17.44 1.48
CA ARG A 156 10.28 -16.71 2.76
C ARG A 156 8.89 -16.14 3.04
N ASP A 157 8.54 -16.01 4.33
CA ASP A 157 7.30 -15.37 4.78
C ASP A 157 7.52 -13.86 4.95
N ILE A 158 7.14 -13.09 3.92
CA ILE A 158 7.16 -11.62 3.91
C ILE A 158 5.75 -11.05 3.69
N GLU A 159 4.73 -11.90 3.76
CA GLU A 159 3.33 -11.56 3.49
C GLU A 159 2.86 -10.40 4.38
N VAL A 160 3.14 -10.47 5.69
CA VAL A 160 2.74 -9.46 6.68
C VAL A 160 3.36 -8.10 6.35
N HIS A 161 4.62 -8.08 5.94
CA HIS A 161 5.31 -6.84 5.53
C HIS A 161 4.65 -6.24 4.29
N LEU A 162 4.44 -7.04 3.24
CA LEU A 162 3.81 -6.56 2.01
C LEU A 162 2.37 -6.08 2.26
N HIS A 163 1.60 -6.78 3.09
CA HIS A 163 0.26 -6.35 3.51
C HIS A 163 0.28 -5.01 4.23
N SER A 164 1.29 -4.77 5.08
CA SER A 164 1.47 -3.50 5.78
C SER A 164 1.82 -2.37 4.81
N VAL A 165 2.79 -2.59 3.93
CA VAL A 165 3.25 -1.60 2.94
C VAL A 165 2.12 -1.19 2.00
N TYR A 166 1.37 -2.16 1.48
CA TYR A 166 0.33 -1.93 0.48
C TYR A 166 -1.09 -1.85 1.07
N ASN A 167 -1.22 -1.66 2.39
CA ASN A 167 -2.53 -1.63 3.06
C ASN A 167 -3.49 -0.58 2.45
N ALA A 168 -2.97 0.58 2.03
CA ALA A 168 -3.77 1.63 1.39
C ALA A 168 -4.37 1.20 0.03
N LYS A 169 -3.79 0.17 -0.60
CA LYS A 169 -4.23 -0.39 -1.89
C LYS A 169 -5.02 -1.70 -1.73
N ARG A 170 -5.30 -2.12 -0.48
CA ARG A 170 -6.11 -3.31 -0.19
C ARG A 170 -7.56 -3.07 -0.59
N VAL A 171 -8.12 -3.99 -1.36
CA VAL A 171 -9.51 -3.98 -1.81
C VAL A 171 -10.38 -4.86 -0.91
N GLN A 172 -10.00 -6.14 -0.75
CA GLN A 172 -10.72 -7.08 0.11
C GLN A 172 -9.82 -8.24 0.51
N GLY A 173 -9.69 -8.48 1.83
CA GLY A 173 -8.83 -9.54 2.36
C GLY A 173 -7.38 -9.40 1.87
N GLU A 174 -6.92 -10.41 1.12
CA GLU A 174 -5.57 -10.50 0.56
C GLU A 174 -5.45 -9.92 -0.86
N TRP A 175 -6.48 -9.24 -1.37
CA TRP A 175 -6.50 -8.66 -2.73
C TRP A 175 -6.18 -7.18 -2.71
N PHE A 176 -5.25 -6.78 -3.57
CA PHE A 176 -4.69 -5.43 -3.66
C PHE A 176 -4.77 -4.93 -5.11
N ARG A 177 -4.96 -3.61 -5.26
CA ARG A 177 -4.88 -2.93 -6.55
C ARG A 177 -3.48 -2.34 -6.72
N LEU A 178 -2.54 -3.19 -7.15
CA LEU A 178 -1.16 -2.80 -7.44
C LEU A 178 -0.97 -2.56 -8.93
N SER A 179 -0.10 -1.63 -9.31
CA SER A 179 0.34 -1.47 -10.70
C SER A 179 1.36 -2.56 -11.09
N ASP A 180 1.60 -2.71 -12.39
CA ASP A 180 2.60 -3.67 -12.89
C ASP A 180 4.02 -3.27 -12.43
N GLU A 181 4.32 -1.97 -12.38
CA GLU A 181 5.61 -1.45 -11.87
C GLU A 181 5.82 -1.78 -10.39
N GLU A 182 4.76 -1.72 -9.58
CA GLU A 182 4.84 -2.11 -8.17
C GLU A 182 5.09 -3.61 -8.01
N VAL A 183 4.40 -4.43 -8.81
CA VAL A 183 4.59 -5.88 -8.82
C VAL A 183 6.02 -6.22 -9.23
N ASP A 184 6.53 -5.62 -10.31
CA ASP A 184 7.90 -5.79 -10.76
C ASP A 184 8.91 -5.31 -9.72
N GLY A 185 8.61 -4.21 -9.03
CA GLY A 185 9.42 -3.70 -7.93
C GLY A 185 9.53 -4.69 -6.78
N ILE A 186 8.42 -5.31 -6.38
CA ILE A 186 8.39 -6.38 -5.35
C ILE A 186 9.24 -7.57 -5.82
N ILE A 187 9.00 -8.04 -7.05
CA ILE A 187 9.70 -9.21 -7.62
C ILE A 187 11.21 -8.99 -7.61
N LYS A 188 11.67 -7.85 -8.11
CA LYS A 188 13.09 -7.48 -8.16
C LYS A 188 13.69 -7.31 -6.76
N THR A 189 12.99 -6.61 -5.86
CA THR A 189 13.51 -6.29 -4.52
C THR A 189 13.71 -7.54 -3.66
N PHE A 190 12.78 -8.49 -3.75
CA PHE A 190 12.78 -9.68 -2.89
C PHE A 190 13.25 -10.95 -3.61
N GLY A 191 13.58 -10.86 -4.89
CA GLY A 191 14.06 -11.99 -5.69
C GLY A 191 13.00 -13.08 -5.87
N PHE A 192 11.77 -12.69 -6.24
CA PHE A 192 10.73 -13.66 -6.54
C PHE A 192 11.09 -14.46 -7.80
N GLU A 193 10.85 -15.76 -7.74
CA GLU A 193 10.88 -16.64 -8.90
C GLU A 193 9.58 -16.51 -9.68
N THR A 194 9.66 -16.34 -10.99
CA THR A 194 8.48 -16.34 -11.88
C THR A 194 8.21 -17.78 -12.34
N PRO A 195 6.97 -18.28 -12.23
CA PRO A 195 6.65 -19.63 -12.70
C PRO A 195 6.84 -19.73 -14.21
N GLY A 196 7.74 -20.60 -14.65
CA GLY A 196 7.84 -21.00 -16.05
C GLY A 196 6.65 -21.87 -16.48
N VAL A 197 6.55 -22.15 -17.78
CA VAL A 197 5.47 -22.96 -18.39
C VAL A 197 5.29 -24.35 -17.73
N LEU A 198 6.35 -24.88 -17.11
CA LEU A 198 6.37 -26.19 -16.47
C LEU A 198 5.82 -26.21 -15.04
N PHE A 199 5.70 -25.06 -14.35
CA PHE A 199 5.35 -24.99 -12.92
C PHE A 199 3.92 -25.49 -12.61
N LEU A 200 3.02 -25.44 -13.59
CA LEU A 200 1.61 -25.85 -13.48
C LEU A 200 1.33 -27.24 -14.07
N ARG A 201 2.35 -27.93 -14.61
CA ARG A 201 2.20 -29.28 -15.20
C ARG A 201 2.61 -30.41 -14.26
N ALA A 202 3.11 -30.09 -13.06
CA ALA A 202 3.50 -31.02 -12.01
C ALA A 202 2.37 -31.22 -10.98
#